data_AF-A0A3Q0IRI5-F1
#
_entry.id   AF-A0A3Q0IRI5-F1
#
_cell.length_a   1.000
_cell.length_b   1.000
_cell.length_c   1.000
_cell.angle_alpha   90.00
_cell.angle_beta   90.00
_cell.angle_gamma   90.00
#
_symmetry.space_group_name_H-M   'P 1'
#
loop_
_entity.id
_entity.type
_entity.pdbx_description
1 polymer ?
#
loop_
_entity_poly.entity_id
_entity_poly.type
_entity_poly.pdbx_seq_one_letter_code
_entity_poly.pdbx_strand_id
1 'polypeptide(L)'
;MEFATVIRQGEKLTVRAEDIVLGDVVDVKFGDRIPADIRIIECRGFKVDNSSLTGESEPQSRGVDFTNDNPLETKNLGFFSTNAVEGNAFSSFVLLLANNFT
;
A
#
# COMPACT_ATOMS: atom_id res chain seq x y z
N MET A 1 -14.49 -5.25 -10.37
CA MET A 1 -13.37 -6.19 -10.15
C MET A 1 -12.11 -5.36 -10.19
N GLU A 2 -11.37 -5.35 -9.09
CA GLU A 2 -10.18 -4.53 -8.92
C GLU A 2 -8.94 -5.40 -9.18
N PHE A 3 -7.97 -4.84 -9.90
CA PHE A 3 -6.73 -5.53 -10.26
C PHE A 3 -5.55 -4.79 -9.64
N ALA A 4 -4.51 -5.54 -9.29
CA ALA A 4 -3.27 -5.00 -8.77
C ALA A 4 -2.09 -5.55 -9.57
N THR A 5 -1.01 -4.78 -9.61
CA THR A 5 0.26 -5.26 -10.14
C THR A 5 1.07 -5.87 -8.99
N VAL A 6 1.38 -7.16 -9.09
CA VAL A 6 2.25 -7.86 -8.14
C VAL A 6 3.56 -8.27 -8.82
N ILE A 7 4.59 -8.47 -8.03
CA ILE A 7 5.91 -8.92 -8.47
C ILE A 7 6.16 -10.27 -7.82
N ARG A 8 6.09 -11.32 -8.65
CA ARG A 8 6.34 -12.70 -8.24
C ARG A 8 7.50 -13.22 -9.08
N GLN A 9 8.50 -13.83 -8.43
CA GLN A 9 9.70 -14.35 -9.11
C GLN A 9 10.43 -13.32 -10.01
N GLY A 10 10.33 -12.04 -9.66
CA GLY A 10 10.95 -10.94 -10.44
C GLY A 10 10.13 -10.45 -11.64
N GLU A 11 8.98 -11.06 -11.93
CA GLU A 11 8.09 -10.65 -13.02
C GLU A 11 6.88 -9.87 -12.51
N LYS A 12 6.49 -8.83 -13.25
CA LYS A 12 5.27 -8.06 -13.00
C LYS A 12 4.06 -8.80 -13.56
N LEU A 13 3.10 -9.12 -12.70
CA LEU A 13 1.87 -9.81 -13.03
C LEU A 13 0.68 -8.94 -12.62
N THR A 14 -0.34 -8.88 -13.47
CA THR A 14 -1.63 -8.29 -13.10
C THR A 14 -2.51 -9.41 -12.55
N VAL A 15 -2.85 -9.32 -11.28
CA VAL A 15 -3.74 -10.28 -10.59
C VAL A 15 -4.97 -9.55 -10.08
N ARG A 16 -6.04 -10.28 -9.78
CA ARG A 16 -7.18 -9.66 -9.09
C ARG A 16 -6.77 -9.34 -7.66
N ALA A 17 -7.32 -8.28 -7.08
CA ALA A 17 -7.05 -7.91 -5.69
C ALA A 17 -7.36 -9.08 -4.71
N GLU A 18 -8.36 -9.91 -5.02
CA GLU A 18 -8.72 -11.12 -4.27
C GLU A 18 -7.69 -12.26 -4.36
N ASP A 19 -6.82 -12.27 -5.38
CA ASP A 19 -5.81 -13.30 -5.61
C ASP A 19 -4.44 -12.96 -5.00
N ILE A 20 -4.35 -11.81 -4.32
CA ILE A 20 -3.12 -11.37 -3.66
C ILE A 20 -2.95 -12.14 -2.34
N VAL A 21 -1.75 -12.65 -2.10
CA VAL A 21 -1.44 -13.50 -0.94
C VAL A 21 -0.27 -12.95 -0.12
N LEU A 22 -0.15 -13.42 1.12
CA LEU A 22 0.99 -13.15 1.99
C LEU A 22 2.33 -13.36 1.29
N GLY A 23 3.21 -12.37 1.36
CA GLY A 23 4.54 -12.42 0.75
C GLY A 23 4.60 -11.87 -0.68
N ASP A 24 3.47 -11.50 -1.28
CA ASP A 24 3.48 -10.76 -2.54
C ASP A 24 4.11 -9.39 -2.38
N VAL A 25 4.85 -8.97 -3.41
CA VAL A 25 5.28 -7.58 -3.54
C VAL A 25 4.31 -6.89 -4.48
N VAL A 26 3.65 -5.83 -4.02
CA VAL A 26 2.66 -5.08 -4.80
C VAL A 26 3.33 -3.79 -5.30
N ASP A 27 3.11 -3.44 -6.57
CA ASP A 27 3.51 -2.16 -7.16
C ASP A 27 2.28 -1.25 -7.15
N VAL A 28 2.29 -0.25 -6.25
CA VAL A 28 1.18 0.71 -6.07
C VAL A 28 1.57 2.05 -6.67
N LYS A 29 0.73 2.58 -7.55
CA LYS A 29 0.94 3.85 -8.24
C LYS A 29 -0.05 4.91 -7.78
N PHE A 30 0.25 6.16 -8.12
CA PHE A 30 -0.69 7.25 -7.96
C PHE A 30 -2.01 6.93 -8.68
N GLY A 31 -3.13 7.16 -7.99
CA GLY A 31 -4.46 6.85 -8.48
C GLY A 31 -4.90 5.41 -8.21
N ASP A 32 -4.00 4.52 -7.80
CA ASP A 32 -4.37 3.17 -7.40
C ASP A 32 -5.00 3.20 -6.00
N ARG A 33 -5.97 2.33 -5.82
CA ARG A 33 -6.47 1.98 -4.49
C ARG A 33 -5.55 0.92 -3.90
N ILE A 34 -5.28 1.02 -2.61
CA ILE A 34 -4.49 0.03 -1.90
C ILE A 34 -5.29 -1.29 -1.83
N PRO A 35 -4.80 -2.39 -2.44
CA PRO A 35 -5.60 -3.60 -2.64
C PRO A 35 -5.64 -4.53 -1.43
N ALA A 36 -4.78 -4.33 -0.44
CA ALA A 36 -4.75 -5.05 0.85
C ALA A 36 -3.92 -4.24 1.88
N ASP A 37 -3.97 -4.61 3.15
CA ASP A 37 -3.11 -3.99 4.17
C ASP A 37 -1.64 -4.33 3.91
N ILE A 38 -0.82 -3.30 3.71
CA ILE A 38 0.53 -3.40 3.16
C ILE A 38 1.58 -2.81 4.10
N ARG A 39 2.80 -3.34 4.04
CA ARG A 39 3.99 -2.72 4.61
C ARG A 39 4.83 -2.09 3.51
N ILE A 40 5.18 -0.83 3.68
CA ILE A 40 6.01 -0.11 2.73
C ILE A 40 7.47 -0.51 2.96
N ILE A 41 8.12 -1.02 1.90
CA ILE A 41 9.56 -1.36 1.90
C ILE A 41 10.36 -0.46 0.98
N GLU A 42 9.70 0.20 0.02
CA GLU A 42 10.27 1.21 -0.84
C GLU A 42 9.19 2.19 -1.29
N CYS A 43 9.46 3.50 -1.21
CA CYS A 43 8.57 4.52 -1.73
C CYS A 43 9.32 5.84 -1.97
N ARG A 44 8.77 6.69 -2.85
CA ARG A 44 9.31 8.04 -3.08
C ARG A 44 8.19 9.06 -3.16
N GLY A 45 8.04 9.86 -2.10
CA GLY A 45 6.99 10.88 -2.01
C GLY A 45 5.57 10.30 -2.06
N PHE A 46 5.41 9.05 -1.59
CA PHE A 46 4.14 8.34 -1.58
C PHE A 46 3.23 8.91 -0.50
N LYS A 47 2.01 9.30 -0.86
CA LYS A 47 0.99 9.73 0.08
C LYS A 47 -0.32 9.00 -0.18
N VAL A 48 -1.04 8.74 0.91
CA VAL A 48 -2.32 8.04 0.86
C VAL A 48 -3.40 8.86 1.55
N ASP A 49 -4.62 8.74 1.06
CA ASP A 49 -5.82 9.28 1.68
C ASP A 49 -6.39 8.24 2.65
N ASN A 50 -6.21 8.51 3.95
CA ASN A 50 -6.76 7.72 5.04
C ASN A 50 -8.06 8.33 5.60
N SER A 51 -8.69 9.30 4.94
CA SER A 51 -9.89 9.97 5.46
C SER A 51 -10.99 8.98 5.84
N SER A 52 -11.08 7.85 5.13
CA SER A 52 -12.00 6.74 5.43
C SER A 52 -11.70 5.99 6.73
N LEU A 53 -10.47 6.05 7.25
CA LEU A 53 -10.01 5.32 8.43
C LEU A 53 -9.81 6.24 9.65
N THR A 54 -9.19 7.40 9.45
CA THR A 54 -8.83 8.33 10.54
C THR A 54 -9.74 9.55 10.61
N GLY A 55 -10.51 9.83 9.55
CA GLY A 55 -11.27 11.07 9.41
C GLY A 55 -10.42 12.29 9.04
N GLU A 56 -9.11 12.11 8.85
CA GLU A 56 -8.22 13.19 8.43
C GLU A 56 -8.30 13.37 6.91
N SER A 57 -8.71 14.56 6.47
CA SER A 57 -8.84 14.89 5.05
C SER A 57 -7.51 15.17 4.34
N GLU A 58 -6.42 15.35 5.09
CA GLU A 58 -5.11 15.63 4.51
C GLU A 58 -4.37 14.35 4.14
N PRO A 59 -3.78 14.28 2.91
CA PRO A 59 -2.95 13.15 2.49
C PRO A 59 -1.80 12.85 3.44
N GLN A 60 -1.76 11.60 3.93
CA GLN A 60 -0.75 11.15 4.87
C GLN A 60 0.48 10.62 4.14
N SER A 61 1.65 11.15 4.49
CA SER A 61 2.92 10.74 3.88
C SER A 61 3.35 9.38 4.40
N ARG A 62 3.76 8.52 3.48
CA ARG A 62 4.19 7.15 3.72
C ARG A 62 5.69 6.98 3.50
N GLY A 63 6.28 6.03 4.22
CA GLY A 63 7.72 5.85 4.32
C GLY A 63 8.08 4.42 4.70
N VAL A 64 9.35 4.04 4.64
CA VAL A 64 9.79 2.68 4.99
C VAL A 64 10.01 2.50 6.50
N ASP A 65 10.25 3.60 7.19
CA ASP A 65 10.60 3.62 8.60
C ASP A 65 9.36 3.47 9.50
N PHE A 66 9.52 2.68 10.55
CA PHE A 66 8.54 2.62 11.63
C PHE A 66 8.61 3.91 12.43
N THR A 67 7.48 4.61 12.58
CA THR A 67 7.46 5.94 13.20
C THR A 67 6.56 6.04 14.43
N ASN A 68 5.70 5.05 14.68
CA ASN A 68 4.73 5.09 15.77
C ASN A 68 4.26 3.68 16.14
N ASP A 69 3.99 3.42 17.42
CA ASP A 69 3.41 2.17 17.90
C ASP A 69 1.95 1.98 17.46
N ASN A 70 1.21 3.07 17.23
CA ASN A 70 -0.12 3.03 16.66
C ASN A 70 -0.03 2.72 15.15
N PRO A 71 -0.62 1.59 14.67
CA PRO A 71 -0.59 1.23 13.25
C PRO A 71 -1.17 2.31 12.34
N LEU A 72 -2.22 3.01 12.77
CA LEU A 72 -2.89 4.04 11.96
C LEU A 72 -1.99 5.27 11.73
N GLU A 73 -1.07 5.54 12.66
CA GLU A 73 -0.19 6.70 12.63
C GLU A 73 1.21 6.40 12.07
N THR A 74 1.64 5.12 12.07
CA THR A 74 2.96 4.79 11.51
C THR A 74 2.98 4.97 9.99
N LYS A 75 4.10 5.49 9.48
CA LYS A 75 4.24 5.80 8.05
C LYS A 75 4.52 4.60 7.16
N ASN A 76 4.95 3.47 7.76
CA ASN A 76 5.33 2.26 7.04
C ASN A 76 4.21 1.25 6.80
N LEU A 77 2.97 1.65 7.06
CA LEU A 77 1.79 0.87 6.72
C LEU A 77 0.90 1.63 5.74
N GLY A 78 0.28 0.90 4.82
CA GLY A 78 -0.83 1.35 4.01
C GLY A 78 -2.01 0.42 4.21
N PHE A 79 -3.22 0.93 4.10
CA PHE A 79 -4.42 0.21 4.52
C PHE A 79 -5.35 -0.06 3.35
N PHE A 80 -6.01 -1.22 3.37
CA PHE A 80 -7.01 -1.58 2.39
C PHE A 80 -8.05 -0.46 2.23
N SER A 81 -8.45 -0.22 0.98
CA SER A 81 -9.45 0.80 0.63
C SER A 81 -9.03 2.27 0.83
N THR A 82 -7.76 2.55 1.11
CA THR A 82 -7.20 3.91 1.02
C THR A 82 -6.70 4.18 -0.40
N ASN A 83 -6.69 5.45 -0.81
CA ASN A 83 -6.30 5.84 -2.16
C ASN A 83 -4.88 6.43 -2.18
N ALA A 84 -4.06 6.07 -3.16
CA ALA A 84 -2.79 6.73 -3.40
C ALA A 84 -3.03 8.08 -4.09
N VAL A 85 -2.86 9.17 -3.35
CA VAL A 85 -3.30 10.51 -3.77
C VAL A 85 -2.18 11.45 -4.17
N GLU A 86 -0.92 11.18 -3.84
CA GLU A 86 0.23 11.92 -4.38
C GLU A 86 1.49 11.05 -4.43
N GLY A 87 2.39 11.39 -5.37
CA GLY A 87 3.68 10.73 -5.57
C GLY A 87 3.73 9.93 -6.87
N ASN A 88 4.67 10.27 -7.76
CA ASN A 88 5.03 9.37 -8.86
C ASN A 88 5.85 8.21 -8.28
N ALA A 89 5.17 7.11 -7.97
CA ALA A 89 5.82 5.83 -7.71
C ALA A 89 6.42 5.28 -9.01
N PHE A 90 7.57 5.81 -9.42
CA PHE A 90 8.45 5.05 -10.30
C PHE A 90 8.98 3.88 -9.46
N SER A 91 8.25 2.75 -9.51
CA SER A 91 8.48 1.53 -8.70
C SER A 91 8.48 1.79 -7.19
N SER A 92 7.31 1.89 -6.57
CA SER A 92 7.23 1.69 -5.12
C SER A 92 7.01 0.20 -4.89
N PHE A 93 8.08 -0.53 -4.57
CA PHE A 93 7.94 -1.90 -4.11
C PHE A 93 7.31 -1.84 -2.72
N VAL A 94 6.10 -2.34 -2.60
CA VAL A 94 5.40 -2.48 -1.33
C VAL A 94 5.39 -3.97 -0.99
N LEU A 95 5.87 -4.35 0.20
CA LEU A 95 5.83 -5.75 0.63
C LEU A 95 4.53 -5.97 1.38
N LEU A 96 3.70 -6.86 0.85
CA LEU A 96 2.48 -7.24 1.52
C LEU A 96 2.78 -8.22 2.66
N LEU A 97 2.49 -7.78 3.88
CA LEU A 97 2.08 -8.69 4.95
C LEU A 97 0.56 -8.72 4.90
N ALA A 98 -0.04 -9.57 4.06
CA ALA A 98 -1.48 -9.77 4.03
C ALA A 98 -1.89 -10.46 5.33
N ASN A 99 -2.02 -9.69 6.41
CA ASN A 99 -2.72 -10.18 7.56
C ASN A 99 -4.18 -10.36 7.14
N ASN A 100 -4.55 -11.60 6.83
CA ASN A 100 -5.87 -12.06 7.20
C ASN A 100 -5.93 -11.92 8.72
N PHE A 101 -6.46 -10.80 9.23
CA PHE A 101 -7.03 -10.78 10.57
C PHE A 101 -8.24 -11.72 10.56
N THR A 102 -7.95 -13.01 10.66
CA THR A 102 -8.82 -14.06 11.21
C THR A 102 -8.23 -14.45 12.55
#